data_AF-A0A4U0WRX8-F1
#
_entry.id   AF-A0A4U0WRX8-F1
#
_cell.length_a   1.000
_cell.length_b   1.000
_cell.length_c   1.000
_cell.angle_alpha   90.00
_cell.angle_beta   90.00
_cell.angle_gamma   90.00
#
_symmetry.space_group_name_H-M   'P 1'
#
loop_
_entity.id
_entity.type
_entity.pdbx_description
1 polymer ?
#
loop_
_entity_poly.entity_id
_entity_poly.type
_entity_poly.pdbx_seq_one_letter_code
_entity_poly.pdbx_strand_id
1 'polypeptide(L)'
;MPLTILADSDVRSLLHSLSRQDILDIQQSLADALHYYSTATEENSCCSSYQPQRTSLKRKDGSTTLFMPASSSDGLGMKIVTLMAPDDTDSAQGLSRLSLSSTESSARSSSPSIASSKTAASTSSSTTAADVPPLSISSAQSTTPRGSLTLLDTGGAPRAMINAEEVTAFRTALASMMLFKKRSSVHDVSVFGAGKQAYWHIRLALLLRGEEIHHLNIINRSFDRATNLIKQLYEPGEKGDYSANGGVGAFGKRTKFTIITPGHGEYDRLLKSHVRQSNVIICTTPSTSPLFPASYLTNTGGRMKGRYIALIGSYKPHMIELHPDILRQAVKPEHAHHHHKHAKNGGAIVVDSVTACLKEAGEIIQAGLKPNEVVELGELVMLKREIERRKAEGRHSDGDSENGVEVQTDRGLREWLEKGNVMYKSVGLGLMDVVVGNDLVRLADERGVGTRIENF
;
A
#
# COMPACT_ATOMS: atom_id res chain seq x y z
N MET A 1 -16.51 26.72 -12.09
CA MET A 1 -15.07 26.40 -12.15
C MET A 1 -14.86 25.46 -13.33
N PRO A 2 -13.71 25.49 -14.03
CA PRO A 2 -13.44 24.53 -15.10
C PRO A 2 -13.30 23.11 -14.56
N LEU A 3 -13.72 22.12 -15.36
CA LEU A 3 -13.41 20.72 -15.12
C LEU A 3 -11.92 20.49 -15.43
N THR A 4 -11.18 19.90 -14.48
CA THR A 4 -9.77 19.53 -14.66
C THR A 4 -9.64 18.05 -15.02
N ILE A 5 -9.00 17.72 -16.14
CA ILE A 5 -8.69 16.34 -16.54
C ILE A 5 -7.20 16.09 -16.38
N LEU A 6 -6.87 15.06 -15.59
CA LEU A 6 -5.49 14.62 -15.36
C LEU A 6 -5.28 13.22 -15.95
N ALA A 7 -4.52 13.13 -17.03
CA ALA A 7 -4.08 11.87 -17.60
C ALA A 7 -3.01 11.20 -16.71
N ASP A 8 -2.68 9.94 -17.01
CA ASP A 8 -1.67 9.19 -16.24
C ASP A 8 -0.30 9.90 -16.23
N SER A 9 0.09 10.48 -17.37
CA SER A 9 1.32 11.28 -17.49
C SER A 9 1.30 12.54 -16.63
N ASP A 10 0.14 13.20 -16.54
CA ASP A 10 -0.03 14.43 -15.74
C ASP A 10 0.10 14.10 -14.25
N VAL A 11 -0.61 13.06 -13.81
CA VAL A 11 -0.54 12.57 -12.43
C VAL A 11 0.88 12.15 -12.07
N ARG A 12 1.53 11.35 -12.92
CA ARG A 12 2.90 10.89 -12.70
C ARG A 12 3.90 12.05 -12.62
N SER A 13 3.79 13.02 -13.55
CA SER A 13 4.62 14.22 -13.54
C SER A 13 4.43 15.02 -12.26
N LEU A 14 3.17 15.26 -11.87
CA LEU A 14 2.83 16.01 -10.67
C LEU A 14 3.37 15.33 -9.42
N LEU A 15 3.10 14.03 -9.24
CA LEU A 15 3.56 13.27 -8.08
C LEU A 15 5.10 13.19 -7.98
N HIS A 16 5.80 13.09 -9.11
CA HIS A 16 7.26 13.10 -9.12
C HIS A 16 7.87 14.47 -8.85
N SER A 17 7.12 15.55 -9.11
CA SER A 17 7.54 16.92 -8.80
C SER A 17 7.29 17.35 -7.35
N LEU A 18 6.62 16.51 -6.54
CA LEU A 18 6.31 16.84 -5.14
C LEU A 18 7.59 16.92 -4.30
N SER A 19 7.74 18.05 -3.60
CA SER A 19 8.80 18.25 -2.62
C SER A 19 8.54 17.43 -1.35
N ARG A 20 9.56 17.33 -0.48
CA ARG A 20 9.35 16.74 0.85
C ARG A 20 8.27 17.47 1.64
N GLN A 21 8.16 18.79 1.50
CA GLN A 21 7.15 19.57 2.19
C GLN A 21 5.75 19.26 1.61
N ASP A 22 5.61 19.20 0.28
CA ASP A 22 4.34 18.86 -0.38
C ASP A 22 3.83 17.50 0.11
N ILE A 23 4.71 16.49 0.22
CA ILE A 23 4.37 15.17 0.76
C ILE A 23 3.87 15.26 2.21
N LEU A 24 4.52 16.09 3.04
CA LEU A 24 4.12 16.27 4.43
C LEU A 24 2.75 16.96 4.54
N ASP A 25 2.47 17.94 3.69
CA ASP A 25 1.22 18.69 3.69
C ASP A 25 0.04 17.83 3.22
N ILE A 26 0.20 17.09 2.11
CA ILE A 26 -0.83 16.16 1.63
C ILE A 26 -1.03 15.02 2.63
N GLN A 27 0.05 14.51 3.25
CA GLN A 27 -0.06 13.51 4.30
C GLN A 27 -0.81 14.07 5.51
N GLN A 28 -0.62 15.36 5.83
CA GLN A 28 -1.30 15.99 6.94
C GLN A 28 -2.81 16.11 6.67
N SER A 29 -3.19 16.61 5.48
CA SER A 29 -4.57 16.63 4.97
C SER A 29 -5.24 15.25 5.04
N LEU A 30 -4.54 14.21 4.58
CA LEU A 30 -5.04 12.83 4.68
C LEU A 30 -5.19 12.35 6.13
N ALA A 31 -4.26 12.71 7.01
CA ALA A 31 -4.30 12.34 8.41
C ALA A 31 -5.48 13.01 9.14
N ASP A 32 -5.78 14.26 8.79
CA ASP A 32 -6.97 15.00 9.25
C ASP A 32 -8.26 14.32 8.83
N ALA A 33 -8.40 13.98 7.55
CA ALA A 33 -9.59 13.32 7.05
C ALA A 33 -9.80 11.93 7.70
N LEU A 34 -8.74 11.14 7.84
CA LEU A 34 -8.79 9.84 8.52
C LEU A 34 -9.15 9.99 10.00
N HIS A 35 -8.68 11.04 10.66
CA HIS A 35 -9.07 11.34 12.03
C HIS A 35 -10.58 11.59 12.12
N TYR A 36 -11.12 12.49 11.29
CA TYR A 36 -12.55 12.76 11.26
C TYR A 36 -13.39 11.52 10.92
N TYR A 37 -12.88 10.67 10.02
CA TYR A 37 -13.51 9.37 9.75
C TYR A 37 -13.66 8.51 11.01
N SER A 38 -12.61 8.44 11.82
CA SER A 38 -12.57 7.58 13.01
C SER A 38 -13.27 8.14 14.24
N THR A 39 -13.38 9.47 14.40
CA THR A 39 -13.85 10.07 15.66
C THR A 39 -15.07 10.97 15.56
N ALA A 40 -15.48 11.41 14.36
CA ALA A 40 -16.55 12.40 14.25
C ALA A 40 -17.95 11.77 14.42
N THR A 41 -18.76 12.39 15.27
CA THR A 41 -20.19 12.10 15.44
C THR A 41 -20.98 12.98 14.46
N GLU A 42 -21.11 12.52 13.21
CA GLU A 42 -22.01 13.04 12.15
C GLU A 42 -21.92 14.52 11.69
N GLU A 43 -21.22 15.41 12.40
CA GLU A 43 -21.10 16.84 12.03
C GLU A 43 -20.10 17.11 10.88
N ASN A 44 -19.29 16.13 10.50
CA ASN A 44 -18.24 16.28 9.48
C ASN A 44 -18.47 15.34 8.28
N SER A 45 -18.41 15.88 7.06
CA SER A 45 -18.56 15.16 5.78
C SER A 45 -17.54 14.02 5.54
N CYS A 46 -16.47 13.94 6.34
CA CYS A 46 -15.49 12.86 6.32
C CYS A 46 -15.86 11.66 7.22
N CYS A 47 -16.90 11.76 8.07
CA CYS A 47 -17.21 10.73 9.06
C CYS A 47 -17.62 9.39 8.41
N SER A 48 -17.56 8.31 9.20
CA SER A 48 -17.76 6.95 8.70
C SER A 48 -19.13 6.70 8.06
N SER A 49 -20.19 7.39 8.48
CA SER A 49 -21.53 7.27 7.89
C SER A 49 -21.61 7.82 6.46
N TYR A 50 -20.70 8.74 6.07
CA TYR A 50 -20.59 9.27 4.71
C TYR A 50 -19.56 8.53 3.84
N GLN A 51 -19.08 7.36 4.28
CA GLN A 51 -18.18 6.50 3.50
C GLN A 51 -18.87 5.16 3.16
N PRO A 52 -19.67 5.10 2.08
CA PRO A 52 -20.39 3.89 1.71
C PRO A 52 -19.44 2.72 1.44
N GLN A 53 -19.94 1.51 1.64
CA GLN A 53 -19.18 0.34 1.21
C GLN A 53 -19.01 0.34 -0.31
N ARG A 54 -17.85 -0.13 -0.78
CA ARG A 54 -17.61 -0.28 -2.21
C ARG A 54 -18.64 -1.22 -2.82
N THR A 55 -19.17 -0.87 -3.98
CA THR A 55 -20.13 -1.71 -4.73
C THR A 55 -19.40 -2.46 -5.83
N SER A 56 -19.64 -3.76 -5.96
CA SER A 56 -19.01 -4.59 -6.99
C SER A 56 -20.01 -5.02 -8.07
N LEU A 57 -19.68 -4.76 -9.32
CA LEU A 57 -20.41 -5.23 -10.50
C LEU A 57 -19.57 -6.31 -11.21
N LYS A 58 -20.03 -7.57 -11.15
CA LYS A 58 -19.42 -8.68 -11.89
C LYS A 58 -20.11 -8.83 -13.24
N ARG A 59 -19.32 -8.87 -14.32
CA ARG A 59 -19.79 -9.08 -15.69
C ARG A 59 -19.60 -10.53 -16.13
N LYS A 60 -20.29 -10.90 -17.21
CA LYS A 60 -20.23 -12.26 -17.80
C LYS A 60 -18.86 -12.63 -18.33
N ASP A 61 -18.06 -11.64 -18.72
CA ASP A 61 -16.68 -11.79 -19.19
C ASP A 61 -15.66 -12.00 -18.04
N GLY A 62 -16.14 -12.21 -16.81
CA GLY A 62 -15.30 -12.37 -15.62
C GLY A 62 -14.74 -11.05 -15.08
N SER A 63 -14.89 -9.92 -15.77
CA SER A 63 -14.45 -8.63 -15.27
C SER A 63 -15.30 -8.19 -14.07
N THR A 64 -14.65 -7.58 -13.08
CA THR A 64 -15.31 -7.02 -11.90
C THR A 64 -15.01 -5.52 -11.83
N THR A 65 -16.03 -4.69 -11.88
CA THR A 65 -15.91 -3.24 -11.68
C THR A 65 -16.30 -2.89 -10.25
N LEU A 66 -15.45 -2.11 -9.58
CA LEU A 66 -15.67 -1.61 -8.23
C LEU A 66 -15.99 -0.12 -8.30
N PHE A 67 -17.06 0.27 -7.62
CA PHE A 67 -17.46 1.66 -7.40
C PHE A 67 -17.20 2.02 -5.95
N MET A 68 -16.41 3.06 -5.74
CA MET A 68 -15.96 3.51 -4.42
C MET A 68 -16.33 4.98 -4.24
N PRO A 69 -17.59 5.28 -3.90
CA PRO A 69 -17.99 6.63 -3.53
C PRO A 69 -17.40 6.99 -2.16
N ALA A 70 -17.11 8.27 -1.97
CA ALA A 70 -16.65 8.83 -0.71
C ALA A 70 -16.96 10.33 -0.64
N SER A 71 -17.09 10.82 0.58
CA SER A 71 -17.33 12.23 0.88
C SER A 71 -16.15 12.80 1.66
N SER A 72 -15.83 14.07 1.43
CA SER A 72 -14.80 14.82 2.15
C SER A 72 -15.30 16.23 2.46
N SER A 73 -14.54 17.01 3.22
CA SER A 73 -14.84 18.44 3.45
C SER A 73 -14.86 19.27 2.16
N ASP A 74 -14.11 18.85 1.13
CA ASP A 74 -13.97 19.58 -0.12
C ASP A 74 -14.99 19.16 -1.19
N GLY A 75 -15.86 18.19 -0.88
CA GLY A 75 -16.88 17.68 -1.79
C GLY A 75 -16.91 16.15 -1.86
N LEU A 76 -17.56 15.64 -2.91
CA LEU A 76 -17.75 14.20 -3.12
C LEU A 76 -16.80 13.67 -4.19
N GLY A 77 -16.51 12.37 -4.13
CA GLY A 77 -15.84 11.72 -5.23
C GLY A 77 -16.22 10.26 -5.36
N MET A 78 -15.91 9.71 -6.53
CA MET A 78 -16.14 8.31 -6.83
C MET A 78 -14.97 7.77 -7.62
N LYS A 79 -14.32 6.75 -7.08
CA LYS A 79 -13.35 5.96 -7.81
C LYS A 79 -14.04 4.76 -8.45
N ILE A 80 -13.82 4.58 -9.75
CA ILE A 80 -14.29 3.43 -10.52
C ILE A 80 -13.07 2.66 -11.01
N VAL A 81 -13.00 1.37 -10.71
CA VAL A 81 -11.86 0.52 -11.04
C VAL A 81 -12.34 -0.81 -11.60
N THR A 82 -11.78 -1.26 -12.72
CA THR A 82 -12.08 -2.56 -13.31
C THR A 82 -10.91 -3.51 -13.14
N LEU A 83 -11.19 -4.68 -12.57
CA LEU A 83 -10.31 -5.83 -12.48
C LEU A 83 -10.70 -6.81 -13.58
N MET A 84 -9.78 -7.12 -14.49
CA MET A 84 -9.98 -8.17 -15.49
C MET A 84 -9.76 -9.54 -14.87
N ALA A 85 -10.48 -10.55 -15.36
CA ALA A 85 -10.18 -11.93 -15.01
C ALA A 85 -8.80 -12.33 -15.59
N PRO A 86 -8.06 -13.24 -14.93
CA PRO A 86 -6.97 -13.94 -15.59
C PRO A 86 -7.53 -14.64 -16.82
N ASP A 87 -6.94 -14.45 -18.00
CA ASP A 87 -7.38 -15.20 -19.17
C ASP A 87 -7.12 -16.69 -18.90
N ASP A 88 -8.17 -17.51 -18.85
CA ASP A 88 -8.05 -18.95 -19.08
C ASP A 88 -7.60 -19.10 -20.53
N THR A 89 -6.29 -19.22 -20.74
CA THR A 89 -5.72 -19.47 -22.07
C THR A 89 -6.12 -20.87 -22.52
N ASP A 90 -7.32 -20.97 -23.10
CA ASP A 90 -7.71 -22.04 -24.04
C ASP A 90 -8.77 -21.57 -25.07
N SER A 91 -9.03 -20.26 -25.20
CA SER A 91 -9.93 -19.73 -26.24
C SER A 91 -9.46 -18.41 -26.84
N ALA A 92 -8.20 -18.34 -27.28
CA ALA A 92 -7.70 -17.23 -28.07
C ALA A 92 -8.09 -17.37 -29.55
N GLN A 93 -9.34 -17.08 -29.91
CA GLN A 93 -9.69 -16.53 -31.22
C GLN A 93 -10.83 -15.51 -31.08
N GLY A 94 -10.47 -14.23 -31.13
CA GLY A 94 -11.43 -13.15 -31.36
C GLY A 94 -11.15 -11.91 -30.50
N LEU A 95 -10.95 -10.78 -31.18
CA LEU A 95 -11.00 -9.41 -30.66
C LEU A 95 -9.67 -8.77 -30.21
N SER A 96 -8.64 -8.86 -31.05
CA SER A 96 -7.64 -7.80 -31.16
C SER A 96 -8.11 -6.73 -32.16
N ARG A 97 -8.74 -5.66 -31.66
CA ARG A 97 -8.96 -4.34 -32.31
C ARG A 97 -9.72 -3.51 -31.26
N LEU A 98 -9.10 -2.54 -30.59
CA LEU A 98 -9.06 -1.15 -31.03
C LEU A 98 -7.95 -0.41 -30.27
N SER A 99 -6.77 -0.27 -30.88
CA SER A 99 -5.87 0.87 -30.63
C SER A 99 -5.60 1.51 -31.98
N LEU A 100 -6.23 2.67 -32.21
CA LEU A 100 -5.97 3.54 -33.35
C LEU A 100 -4.62 4.24 -33.10
N SER A 101 -3.55 3.71 -33.69
CA SER A 101 -2.36 4.50 -34.01
C SER A 101 -2.24 4.55 -35.53
N SER A 102 -2.24 5.78 -36.06
CA SER A 102 -2.09 6.11 -37.46
C SER A 102 -0.82 5.52 -38.08
N THR A 103 -1.01 5.16 -39.33
CA THR A 103 -0.10 4.61 -40.34
C THR A 103 1.19 5.42 -40.55
N GLU A 104 2.31 4.72 -40.74
CA GLU A 104 3.08 4.79 -41.98
C GLU A 104 3.95 3.52 -42.19
N SER A 105 4.10 3.17 -43.46
CA SER A 105 4.46 1.87 -44.04
C SER A 105 5.95 1.65 -44.28
N SER A 106 6.43 0.39 -44.22
CA SER A 106 6.97 -0.34 -45.40
C SER A 106 7.61 -1.71 -45.08
N ALA A 107 7.13 -2.74 -45.81
CA ALA A 107 7.84 -3.87 -46.44
C ALA A 107 8.74 -4.82 -45.60
N ARG A 108 8.84 -6.14 -45.80
CA ARG A 108 8.16 -7.24 -46.54
C ARG A 108 8.98 -8.53 -46.23
N SER A 109 8.37 -9.71 -46.45
CA SER A 109 8.88 -11.11 -46.49
C SER A 109 8.73 -11.93 -45.20
N SER A 110 7.85 -12.95 -45.08
CA SER A 110 7.66 -14.27 -45.77
C SER A 110 8.87 -15.20 -45.56
N SER A 111 8.82 -16.34 -44.83
CA SER A 111 7.93 -17.52 -44.97
C SER A 111 8.19 -18.56 -43.85
N PRO A 112 7.41 -19.67 -43.75
CA PRO A 112 7.06 -20.34 -42.47
C PRO A 112 7.55 -21.81 -42.30
N SER A 113 7.01 -22.46 -41.25
CA SER A 113 6.94 -23.93 -40.95
C SER A 113 8.12 -24.51 -40.15
N ILE A 114 7.98 -25.46 -39.20
CA ILE A 114 7.18 -26.69 -39.17
C ILE A 114 6.87 -27.07 -37.69
N ALA A 115 5.65 -27.51 -37.43
CA ALA A 115 5.24 -28.19 -36.19
C ALA A 115 5.54 -29.70 -36.28
N SER A 116 5.93 -30.31 -35.17
CA SER A 116 5.96 -31.77 -35.03
C SER A 116 5.43 -32.17 -33.67
N SER A 117 4.23 -32.72 -33.69
CA SER A 117 3.55 -33.41 -32.62
C SER A 117 4.18 -34.80 -32.40
N LYS A 118 4.39 -35.17 -31.13
CA LYS A 118 4.44 -36.58 -30.71
C LYS A 118 3.68 -36.75 -29.40
N THR A 119 2.62 -37.53 -29.50
CA THR A 119 1.82 -38.15 -28.45
C THR A 119 2.50 -39.42 -27.94
N ALA A 120 2.50 -39.64 -26.63
CA ALA A 120 2.53 -40.95 -25.96
C ALA A 120 2.21 -40.68 -24.48
N ALA A 121 1.00 -41.00 -24.02
CA ALA A 121 0.59 -42.31 -23.48
C ALA A 121 0.75 -42.36 -21.95
N SER A 122 -0.39 -42.60 -21.32
CA SER A 122 -0.67 -42.74 -19.90
C SER A 122 0.04 -43.92 -19.24
N THR A 123 0.51 -43.74 -18.01
CA THR A 123 0.61 -44.84 -17.05
C THR A 123 0.39 -44.31 -15.64
N SER A 124 -0.63 -44.85 -14.98
CA SER A 124 -1.01 -44.60 -13.60
C SER A 124 -0.18 -45.47 -12.64
N SER A 125 0.45 -44.86 -11.64
CA SER A 125 0.69 -45.56 -10.36
C SER A 125 0.76 -44.56 -9.21
N SER A 126 -0.11 -44.80 -8.23
CA SER A 126 -0.30 -44.09 -6.97
C SER A 126 0.84 -44.34 -5.97
N THR A 127 1.39 -43.26 -5.40
CA THR A 127 1.97 -43.25 -4.04
C THR A 127 1.71 -41.91 -3.37
N THR A 128 1.37 -41.98 -2.10
CA THR A 128 0.81 -40.95 -1.21
C THR A 128 1.81 -39.91 -0.70
N ALA A 129 1.31 -38.67 -0.54
CA ALA A 129 1.60 -37.70 0.53
C ALA A 129 3.03 -37.13 0.70
N ALA A 130 3.27 -35.98 0.07
CA ALA A 130 3.90 -34.83 0.71
C ALA A 130 3.33 -33.56 0.07
N ASP A 131 2.62 -32.78 0.88
CA ASP A 131 1.84 -31.61 0.51
C ASP A 131 2.78 -30.45 0.10
N VAL A 132 3.16 -30.40 -1.17
CA VAL A 132 3.80 -29.23 -1.79
C VAL A 132 2.67 -28.42 -2.41
N PRO A 133 2.28 -27.27 -1.84
CA PRO A 133 1.25 -26.44 -2.46
C PRO A 133 1.75 -25.97 -3.84
N PRO A 134 0.90 -25.97 -4.87
CA PRO A 134 1.32 -25.63 -6.21
C PRO A 134 1.85 -24.19 -6.25
N LEU A 135 2.94 -23.99 -7.01
CA LEU A 135 3.42 -22.66 -7.39
C LEU A 135 2.26 -21.89 -8.00
N SER A 136 1.81 -20.82 -7.35
CA SER A 136 0.71 -19.98 -7.81
C SER A 136 1.12 -19.28 -9.13
N ILE A 137 0.70 -19.90 -10.24
CA ILE A 137 0.86 -19.41 -11.60
C ILE A 137 -0.09 -18.22 -11.78
N SER A 138 0.46 -17.02 -11.61
CA SER A 138 -0.13 -15.77 -12.11
C SER A 138 1.04 -14.86 -12.42
N SER A 139 1.55 -14.97 -13.65
CA SER A 139 2.88 -14.46 -14.01
C SER A 139 2.96 -13.69 -15.32
N ALA A 140 1.86 -13.23 -15.93
CA ALA A 140 1.97 -12.46 -17.19
C ALA A 140 1.02 -11.26 -17.36
N GLN A 141 -0.08 -11.15 -16.62
CA GLN A 141 -1.01 -10.03 -16.79
C GLN A 141 -0.78 -8.93 -15.74
N SER A 142 -0.85 -7.67 -16.18
CA SER A 142 -0.84 -6.51 -15.28
C SER A 142 -2.01 -6.63 -14.31
N THR A 143 -1.73 -6.98 -13.06
CA THR A 143 -2.71 -6.97 -11.97
C THR A 143 -3.04 -5.55 -11.52
N THR A 144 -2.52 -4.53 -12.22
CA THR A 144 -2.69 -3.13 -11.87
C THR A 144 -4.09 -2.69 -12.29
N PRO A 145 -4.97 -2.35 -11.33
CA PRO A 145 -6.35 -2.01 -11.65
C PRO A 145 -6.41 -0.74 -12.51
N ARG A 146 -7.14 -0.79 -13.64
CA ARG A 146 -7.41 0.40 -14.46
C ARG A 146 -8.65 1.10 -13.94
N GLY A 147 -8.62 2.42 -13.84
CA GLY A 147 -9.75 3.17 -13.31
C GLY A 147 -9.59 4.68 -13.40
N SER A 148 -10.65 5.36 -12.98
CA SER A 148 -10.71 6.83 -12.88
C SER A 148 -11.27 7.25 -11.53
N LEU A 149 -10.84 8.42 -11.07
CA LEU A 149 -11.41 9.12 -9.93
C LEU A 149 -12.11 10.37 -10.45
N THR A 150 -13.41 10.47 -10.18
CA THR A 150 -14.20 11.68 -10.44
C THR A 150 -14.39 12.42 -9.13
N LEU A 151 -14.15 13.73 -9.14
CA LEU A 151 -14.34 14.62 -8.01
C LEU A 151 -15.41 15.65 -8.34
N LEU A 152 -16.26 15.95 -7.37
CA LEU A 152 -17.31 16.94 -7.40
C LEU A 152 -17.06 17.93 -6.26
N ASP A 153 -17.35 19.20 -6.48
CA ASP A 153 -17.31 20.18 -5.41
C ASP A 153 -18.49 20.03 -4.43
N THR A 154 -18.54 20.87 -3.40
CA THR A 154 -19.62 20.87 -2.39
C THR A 154 -20.99 21.23 -2.96
N GLY A 155 -21.05 21.89 -4.12
CA GLY A 155 -22.29 22.17 -4.86
C GLY A 155 -22.73 21.02 -5.77
N GLY A 156 -21.92 19.96 -5.88
CA GLY A 156 -22.15 18.83 -6.77
C GLY A 156 -21.72 19.10 -8.22
N ALA A 157 -21.02 20.20 -8.51
CA ALA A 157 -20.50 20.46 -9.84
C ALA A 157 -19.22 19.63 -10.08
N PRO A 158 -19.03 19.06 -11.29
CA PRO A 158 -17.84 18.28 -11.63
C PRO A 158 -16.56 19.12 -11.50
N ARG A 159 -15.65 18.69 -10.63
CA ARG A 159 -14.41 19.40 -10.33
C ARG A 159 -13.21 18.84 -11.09
N ALA A 160 -13.08 17.50 -11.12
CA ALA A 160 -11.98 16.86 -11.82
C ALA A 160 -12.27 15.40 -12.23
N MET A 161 -11.54 14.94 -13.26
CA MET A 161 -11.45 13.54 -13.64
C MET A 161 -9.97 13.14 -13.74
N ILE A 162 -9.57 12.15 -12.95
CA ILE A 162 -8.17 11.80 -12.73
C ILE A 162 -7.96 10.32 -13.08
N ASN A 163 -6.88 9.99 -13.77
CA ASN A 163 -6.46 8.59 -13.89
C ASN A 163 -6.12 8.01 -12.50
N ALA A 164 -6.78 6.93 -12.10
CA ALA A 164 -6.70 6.43 -10.73
C ALA A 164 -5.48 5.55 -10.45
N GLU A 165 -4.72 5.14 -11.47
CA GLU A 165 -3.70 4.08 -11.35
C GLU A 165 -2.55 4.50 -10.43
N GLU A 166 -1.91 5.65 -10.71
CA GLU A 166 -0.83 6.19 -9.89
C GLU A 166 -1.34 6.73 -8.54
N VAL A 167 -2.46 7.47 -8.54
CA VAL A 167 -3.04 8.06 -7.32
C VAL A 167 -3.35 6.97 -6.29
N THR A 168 -3.90 5.83 -6.71
CA THR A 168 -4.25 4.73 -5.81
C THR A 168 -3.00 4.17 -5.10
N ALA A 169 -1.89 4.00 -5.81
CA ALA A 169 -0.66 3.51 -5.19
C ALA A 169 -0.03 4.56 -4.28
N PHE A 170 0.01 5.82 -4.73
CA PHE A 170 0.53 6.94 -3.96
C PHE A 170 -0.22 7.17 -2.65
N ARG A 171 -1.56 7.29 -2.68
CA ARG A 171 -2.38 7.54 -1.48
C ARG A 171 -2.28 6.41 -0.45
N THR A 172 -2.15 5.16 -0.93
CA THR A 172 -1.96 3.99 -0.05
C THR A 172 -0.61 4.06 0.67
N ALA A 173 0.45 4.38 -0.08
CA ALA A 173 1.78 4.59 0.47
C ALA A 173 1.79 5.78 1.45
N LEU A 174 1.10 6.88 1.12
CA LEU A 174 1.07 8.08 1.95
C LEU A 174 0.51 7.80 3.36
N ALA A 175 -0.57 7.00 3.45
CA ALA A 175 -1.14 6.59 4.74
C ALA A 175 -0.24 5.61 5.49
N SER A 176 0.30 4.58 4.84
CA SER A 176 1.20 3.64 5.52
C SER A 176 2.45 4.35 6.07
N MET A 177 2.95 5.37 5.34
CA MET A 177 4.10 6.15 5.77
C MET A 177 3.85 7.01 7.02
N MET A 178 2.60 7.20 7.48
CA MET A 178 2.30 7.90 8.73
C MET A 178 2.87 7.16 9.94
N LEU A 179 2.83 5.81 9.94
CA LEU A 179 3.41 4.96 10.98
C LEU A 179 4.91 4.77 10.79
N PHE A 180 5.37 4.65 9.54
CA PHE A 180 6.79 4.57 9.20
C PHE A 180 7.60 5.73 9.79
N LYS A 181 7.09 6.97 9.67
CA LYS A 181 7.75 8.18 10.20
C LYS A 181 7.90 8.17 11.72
N LYS A 182 7.07 7.41 12.44
CA LYS A 182 7.14 7.32 13.91
C LYS A 182 8.21 6.33 14.37
N ARG A 183 8.81 5.53 13.48
CA ARG A 183 9.77 4.49 13.85
C ARG A 183 11.11 5.08 14.28
N SER A 184 11.62 4.60 15.41
CA SER A 184 12.94 4.98 15.93
C SER A 184 14.11 4.50 15.04
N SER A 185 13.90 3.48 14.22
CA SER A 185 14.92 2.93 13.32
C SER A 185 14.28 2.38 12.05
N VAL A 186 14.88 2.72 10.89
CA VAL A 186 14.46 2.28 9.54
C VAL A 186 15.65 1.79 8.70
N HIS A 187 16.75 1.36 9.35
CA HIS A 187 18.00 1.01 8.65
C HIS A 187 17.85 -0.12 7.64
N ASP A 188 17.04 -1.13 7.98
CA ASP A 188 16.81 -2.29 7.13
C ASP A 188 15.35 -2.37 6.70
N VAL A 189 15.09 -2.09 5.41
CA VAL A 189 13.75 -2.15 4.81
C VAL A 189 13.69 -3.33 3.86
N SER A 190 12.69 -4.20 4.03
CA SER A 190 12.39 -5.27 3.07
C SER A 190 11.05 -5.01 2.42
N VAL A 191 11.00 -5.08 1.09
CA VAL A 191 9.79 -4.83 0.29
C VAL A 191 9.50 -6.06 -0.55
N PHE A 192 8.31 -6.63 -0.37
CA PHE A 192 7.82 -7.74 -1.17
C PHE A 192 6.98 -7.21 -2.34
N GLY A 193 7.35 -7.63 -3.53
CA GLY A 193 6.77 -7.15 -4.79
C GLY A 193 7.60 -6.06 -5.46
N ALA A 194 7.40 -5.91 -6.76
CA ALA A 194 8.06 -4.89 -7.59
C ALA A 194 7.09 -4.21 -8.57
N GLY A 195 5.87 -3.92 -8.11
CA GLY A 195 4.85 -3.16 -8.85
C GLY A 195 4.74 -1.71 -8.38
N LYS A 196 3.70 -1.00 -8.84
CA LYS A 196 3.46 0.42 -8.50
C LYS A 196 3.33 0.67 -6.99
N GLN A 197 2.69 -0.24 -6.26
CA GLN A 197 2.61 -0.15 -4.79
C GLN A 197 4.01 -0.18 -4.16
N ALA A 198 4.86 -1.13 -4.53
CA ALA A 198 6.25 -1.18 -4.07
C ALA A 198 7.02 0.10 -4.44
N TYR A 199 6.85 0.59 -5.66
CA TYR A 199 7.50 1.81 -6.15
C TYR A 199 7.21 3.01 -5.24
N TRP A 200 5.93 3.32 -4.99
CA TRP A 200 5.56 4.48 -4.17
C TRP A 200 5.94 4.32 -2.71
N HIS A 201 5.82 3.12 -2.14
CA HIS A 201 6.25 2.85 -0.77
C HIS A 201 7.76 3.07 -0.62
N ILE A 202 8.57 2.57 -1.57
CA ILE A 202 10.02 2.78 -1.55
C ILE A 202 10.36 4.26 -1.76
N ARG A 203 9.75 4.90 -2.76
CA ARG A 203 10.00 6.31 -3.08
C ARG A 203 9.70 7.22 -1.89
N LEU A 204 8.55 7.05 -1.24
CA LEU A 204 8.19 7.84 -0.06
C LEU A 204 9.07 7.52 1.15
N ALA A 205 9.44 6.25 1.37
CA ALA A 205 10.36 5.89 2.45
C ALA A 205 11.72 6.59 2.29
N LEU A 206 12.28 6.60 1.07
CA LEU A 206 13.54 7.26 0.75
C LEU A 206 13.41 8.79 0.84
N LEU A 207 12.33 9.38 0.33
CA LEU A 207 12.10 10.82 0.41
C LEU A 207 11.93 11.31 1.86
N LEU A 208 11.27 10.52 2.71
CA LEU A 208 11.01 10.89 4.10
C LEU A 208 12.19 10.65 5.03
N ARG A 209 12.93 9.53 4.86
CA ARG A 209 13.99 9.07 5.77
C ARG A 209 15.18 8.36 5.09
N GLY A 210 15.45 8.64 3.82
CA GLY A 210 16.44 7.90 3.04
C GLY A 210 17.87 7.95 3.58
N GLU A 211 18.26 9.01 4.29
CA GLU A 211 19.58 9.11 4.95
C GLU A 211 19.79 8.04 6.03
N GLU A 212 18.71 7.53 6.61
CA GLU A 212 18.74 6.52 7.66
C GLU A 212 18.58 5.10 7.13
N ILE A 213 18.15 4.93 5.87
CA ILE A 213 17.95 3.61 5.25
C ILE A 213 19.29 3.12 4.69
N HIS A 214 19.89 2.14 5.35
CA HIS A 214 21.17 1.56 4.95
C HIS A 214 20.99 0.43 3.92
N HIS A 215 19.98 -0.42 4.13
CA HIS A 215 19.69 -1.57 3.27
C HIS A 215 18.24 -1.57 2.83
N LEU A 216 18.02 -1.70 1.52
CA LEU A 216 16.71 -1.87 0.92
C LEU A 216 16.68 -3.17 0.12
N ASN A 217 15.98 -4.17 0.65
CA ASN A 217 15.88 -5.49 0.06
C ASN A 217 14.56 -5.61 -0.69
N ILE A 218 14.60 -5.87 -2.00
CA ILE A 218 13.43 -6.09 -2.85
C ILE A 218 13.30 -7.59 -3.09
N ILE A 219 12.26 -8.20 -2.51
CA ILE A 219 11.93 -9.61 -2.68
C ILE A 219 10.87 -9.72 -3.76
N ASN A 220 11.23 -10.30 -4.91
CA ASN A 220 10.31 -10.42 -6.02
C ASN A 220 10.56 -11.70 -6.83
N ARG A 221 9.49 -12.24 -7.42
CA ARG A 221 9.58 -13.46 -8.26
C ARG A 221 10.40 -13.24 -9.54
N SER A 222 10.31 -12.05 -10.12
CA SER A 222 11.01 -11.69 -11.37
C SER A 222 12.13 -10.71 -11.07
N PHE A 223 13.36 -11.08 -11.46
CA PHE A 223 14.52 -10.20 -11.35
C PHE A 223 14.32 -8.94 -12.18
N ASP A 224 13.92 -9.07 -13.44
CA ASP A 224 13.74 -7.94 -14.37
C ASP A 224 12.74 -6.91 -13.86
N ARG A 225 11.61 -7.34 -13.28
CA ARG A 225 10.64 -6.41 -12.69
C ARG A 225 11.24 -5.62 -11.53
N ALA A 226 12.05 -6.24 -10.68
CA ALA A 226 12.72 -5.57 -9.58
C ALA A 226 13.80 -4.60 -10.08
N THR A 227 14.58 -5.00 -11.09
CA THR A 227 15.58 -4.14 -11.74
C THR A 227 14.93 -2.93 -12.41
N ASN A 228 13.81 -3.13 -13.11
CA ASN A 228 13.05 -2.04 -13.73
C ASN A 228 12.49 -1.06 -12.68
N LEU A 229 11.99 -1.57 -11.55
CA LEU A 229 11.56 -0.72 -10.43
C LEU A 229 12.73 0.13 -9.92
N ILE A 230 13.90 -0.48 -9.68
CA ILE A 230 15.10 0.25 -9.24
C ILE A 230 15.48 1.31 -10.28
N LYS A 231 15.47 0.97 -11.57
CA LYS A 231 15.73 1.94 -12.65
C LYS A 231 14.76 3.12 -12.57
N GLN A 232 13.46 2.88 -12.44
CA GLN A 232 12.44 3.93 -12.31
C GLN A 232 12.61 4.78 -11.04
N LEU A 233 13.20 4.24 -9.98
CA LEU A 233 13.52 4.98 -8.76
C LEU A 233 14.68 5.96 -8.98
N TYR A 234 15.70 5.57 -9.75
CA TYR A 234 16.82 6.46 -10.13
C TYR A 234 16.45 7.44 -11.24
N GLU A 235 15.65 7.00 -12.21
CA GLU A 235 15.23 7.73 -13.41
C GLU A 235 13.69 7.77 -13.49
N PRO A 236 13.02 8.60 -12.67
CA PRO A 236 11.56 8.59 -12.59
C PRO A 236 10.83 9.26 -13.75
N GLY A 237 11.53 10.07 -14.55
CA GLY A 237 10.98 10.81 -15.68
C GLY A 237 11.51 10.35 -17.04
N GLU A 238 10.66 10.42 -18.06
CA GLU A 238 11.07 10.42 -19.47
C GLU A 238 11.33 11.88 -19.88
N LYS A 239 12.59 12.25 -20.08
CA LYS A 239 13.04 13.55 -20.63
C LYS A 239 12.46 14.81 -19.93
N GLY A 240 13.16 15.33 -18.92
CA GLY A 240 12.90 16.67 -18.42
C GLY A 240 13.51 16.92 -17.04
N ASP A 241 13.81 18.19 -16.79
CA ASP A 241 14.57 18.87 -15.72
C ASP A 241 14.30 18.51 -14.23
N TYR A 242 14.00 17.27 -13.87
CA TYR A 242 13.74 16.86 -12.48
C TYR A 242 15.02 16.73 -11.61
N SER A 243 16.14 17.32 -12.04
CA SER A 243 17.45 17.24 -11.38
C SER A 243 17.45 17.80 -9.95
N ALA A 244 16.47 18.65 -9.58
CA ALA A 244 16.43 19.25 -8.25
C ALA A 244 15.69 18.39 -7.20
N ASN A 245 14.67 17.60 -7.59
CA ASN A 245 13.77 16.89 -6.65
C ASN A 245 13.43 15.43 -7.05
N GLY A 246 14.01 14.90 -8.12
CA GLY A 246 13.36 13.83 -8.89
C GLY A 246 13.57 12.39 -8.46
N GLY A 247 14.80 11.94 -8.14
CA GLY A 247 15.15 10.51 -8.05
C GLY A 247 15.90 10.09 -6.79
N VAL A 248 16.09 8.77 -6.61
CA VAL A 248 16.79 8.18 -5.45
C VAL A 248 18.22 8.71 -5.28
N GLY A 249 18.86 9.18 -6.35
CA GLY A 249 20.17 9.86 -6.29
C GLY A 249 20.20 11.12 -5.40
N ALA A 250 19.05 11.74 -5.10
CA ALA A 250 18.96 12.86 -4.17
C ALA A 250 18.78 12.43 -2.71
N PHE A 251 18.08 11.31 -2.45
CA PHE A 251 17.58 10.97 -1.10
C PHE A 251 18.16 9.68 -0.50
N GLY A 252 18.76 8.80 -1.30
CA GLY A 252 19.23 7.47 -0.91
C GLY A 252 20.69 7.19 -1.28
N LYS A 253 21.56 8.21 -1.33
CA LYS A 253 22.95 8.12 -1.82
C LYS A 253 23.78 7.00 -1.17
N ARG A 254 23.43 6.56 0.03
CA ARG A 254 24.13 5.51 0.80
C ARG A 254 23.32 4.22 0.94
N THR A 255 22.09 4.17 0.42
CA THR A 255 21.23 3.01 0.54
C THR A 255 21.67 1.90 -0.41
N LYS A 256 21.99 0.73 0.14
CA LYS A 256 22.32 -0.45 -0.65
C LYS A 256 21.05 -1.20 -1.05
N PHE A 257 20.77 -1.24 -2.35
CA PHE A 257 19.70 -2.04 -2.91
C PHE A 257 20.15 -3.49 -3.10
N THR A 258 19.32 -4.45 -2.69
CA THR A 258 19.53 -5.88 -2.91
C THR A 258 18.26 -6.48 -3.49
N ILE A 259 18.38 -7.29 -4.55
CA ILE A 259 17.25 -8.03 -5.12
C ILE A 259 17.36 -9.49 -4.70
N ILE A 260 16.26 -10.07 -4.24
CA ILE A 260 16.18 -11.47 -3.82
C ILE A 260 15.07 -12.13 -4.63
N THR A 261 15.41 -13.21 -5.33
CA THR A 261 14.48 -13.95 -6.18
C THR A 261 14.50 -15.44 -5.83
N PRO A 262 13.36 -16.17 -5.94
CA PRO A 262 13.30 -17.60 -5.65
C PRO A 262 14.26 -18.47 -6.46
N GLY A 263 14.72 -18.00 -7.63
CA GLY A 263 15.68 -18.73 -8.47
C GLY A 263 17.11 -18.75 -7.93
N HIS A 264 17.42 -17.99 -6.87
CA HIS A 264 18.75 -17.96 -6.26
C HIS A 264 18.94 -19.16 -5.31
N GLY A 265 20.06 -19.89 -5.42
CA GLY A 265 20.28 -21.14 -4.65
C GLY A 265 20.26 -20.98 -3.12
N GLU A 266 20.49 -19.77 -2.60
CA GLU A 266 20.41 -19.45 -1.17
C GLU A 266 19.13 -18.69 -0.78
N TYR A 267 18.08 -18.71 -1.61
CA TYR A 267 16.88 -17.89 -1.43
C TYR A 267 16.28 -18.01 -0.02
N ASP A 268 16.04 -19.21 0.48
CA ASP A 268 15.42 -19.40 1.80
C ASP A 268 16.28 -18.86 2.95
N ARG A 269 17.60 -19.06 2.85
CA ARG A 269 18.56 -18.56 3.84
C ARG A 269 18.55 -17.02 3.86
N LEU A 270 18.63 -16.41 2.68
CA LEU A 270 18.62 -14.95 2.52
C LEU A 270 17.28 -14.37 2.96
N LEU A 271 16.16 -14.91 2.48
CA LEU A 271 14.80 -14.48 2.85
C LEU A 271 14.64 -14.46 4.38
N LYS A 272 15.00 -15.54 5.06
CA LYS A 272 14.96 -15.62 6.53
C LYS A 272 15.84 -14.57 7.20
N SER A 273 17.06 -14.37 6.70
CA SER A 273 17.99 -13.37 7.22
C SER A 273 17.41 -11.96 7.09
N HIS A 274 16.97 -11.58 5.89
CA HIS A 274 16.45 -10.25 5.59
C HIS A 274 15.15 -9.95 6.35
N VAL A 275 14.20 -10.89 6.41
CA VAL A 275 12.96 -10.73 7.20
C VAL A 275 13.28 -10.51 8.69
N ARG A 276 14.24 -11.25 9.24
CA ARG A 276 14.64 -11.10 10.65
C ARG A 276 15.41 -9.82 10.92
N GLN A 277 16.26 -9.39 9.98
CA GLN A 277 17.05 -8.16 10.12
C GLN A 277 16.21 -6.91 9.91
N SER A 278 15.15 -6.95 9.12
CA SER A 278 14.31 -5.79 8.83
C SER A 278 13.82 -5.05 10.06
N ASN A 279 13.96 -3.73 10.04
CA ASN A 279 13.19 -2.78 10.85
C ASN A 279 11.79 -2.58 10.28
N VAL A 280 11.69 -2.57 8.95
CA VAL A 280 10.46 -2.33 8.21
C VAL A 280 10.27 -3.42 7.17
N ILE A 281 9.05 -3.97 7.10
CA ILE A 281 8.63 -4.91 6.08
C ILE A 281 7.40 -4.32 5.37
N ILE A 282 7.46 -4.19 4.05
CA ILE A 282 6.34 -3.67 3.25
C ILE A 282 5.92 -4.77 2.28
N CYS A 283 4.72 -5.28 2.43
CA CYS A 283 4.15 -6.31 1.60
C CYS A 283 3.19 -5.66 0.60
N THR A 284 3.46 -5.82 -0.71
CA THR A 284 2.69 -5.18 -1.79
C THR A 284 2.29 -6.17 -2.89
N THR A 285 2.14 -7.43 -2.53
CA THR A 285 1.83 -8.55 -3.42
C THR A 285 0.39 -9.02 -3.27
N PRO A 286 -0.36 -9.25 -4.37
CA PRO A 286 -1.68 -9.86 -4.32
C PRO A 286 -1.55 -11.38 -4.09
N SER A 287 -0.95 -11.78 -2.96
CA SER A 287 -0.65 -13.17 -2.65
C SER A 287 -1.87 -13.88 -2.06
N THR A 288 -1.99 -15.18 -2.34
CA THR A 288 -2.98 -16.10 -1.75
C THR A 288 -2.36 -17.03 -0.71
N SER A 289 -1.06 -16.92 -0.49
CA SER A 289 -0.31 -17.68 0.51
C SER A 289 0.69 -16.76 1.24
N PRO A 290 1.12 -17.13 2.47
CA PRO A 290 2.08 -16.32 3.21
C PRO A 290 3.38 -16.13 2.45
N LEU A 291 3.91 -14.91 2.46
CA LEU A 291 5.16 -14.56 1.76
C LEU A 291 6.40 -15.21 2.38
N PHE A 292 6.31 -15.61 3.64
CA PHE A 292 7.34 -16.35 4.35
C PHE A 292 6.72 -17.14 5.53
N PRO A 293 7.40 -18.18 6.04
CA PRO A 293 6.91 -18.97 7.18
C PRO A 293 6.72 -18.13 8.45
N ALA A 294 5.65 -18.41 9.20
CA ALA A 294 5.35 -17.74 10.47
C ALA A 294 6.54 -17.74 11.46
N SER A 295 7.25 -18.86 11.53
CA SER A 295 8.40 -19.11 12.40
C SER A 295 9.57 -18.12 12.22
N TYR A 296 9.58 -17.35 11.12
CA TYR A 296 10.59 -16.31 10.92
C TYR A 296 10.41 -15.18 11.93
N LEU A 297 9.17 -14.85 12.29
CA LEU A 297 8.80 -13.76 13.20
C LEU A 297 8.20 -14.24 14.53
N THR A 298 7.61 -15.44 14.59
CA THR A 298 6.97 -15.94 15.82
C THR A 298 7.94 -16.62 16.80
N ASN A 299 9.08 -17.12 16.32
CA ASN A 299 10.08 -17.73 17.19
C ASN A 299 10.81 -16.68 18.05
N THR A 300 11.45 -17.13 19.13
CA THR A 300 12.19 -16.30 20.10
C THR A 300 13.10 -15.27 19.43
N GLY A 301 13.93 -15.67 18.47
CA GLY A 301 14.81 -14.74 17.74
C GLY A 301 14.07 -13.75 16.83
N GLY A 302 12.93 -14.15 16.26
CA GLY A 302 12.06 -13.26 15.48
C GLY A 302 11.44 -12.17 16.36
N ARG A 303 11.09 -12.51 17.60
CA ARG A 303 10.40 -11.63 18.57
C ARG A 303 11.29 -10.58 19.25
N MET A 304 12.60 -10.62 19.05
CA MET A 304 13.54 -9.70 19.74
C MET A 304 13.51 -8.27 19.21
N LYS A 305 13.12 -8.07 17.94
CA LYS A 305 13.15 -6.76 17.27
C LYS A 305 11.72 -6.28 17.03
N GLY A 306 11.41 -5.06 17.46
CA GLY A 306 10.14 -4.42 17.13
C GLY A 306 10.20 -3.89 15.70
N ARG A 307 9.23 -4.28 14.89
CA ARG A 307 9.19 -3.98 13.46
C ARG A 307 7.95 -3.18 13.12
N TYR A 308 8.05 -2.43 12.03
CA TYR A 308 6.87 -1.95 11.33
C TYR A 308 6.58 -2.86 10.14
N ILE A 309 5.36 -3.38 10.04
CA ILE A 309 4.95 -4.23 8.92
C ILE A 309 3.72 -3.63 8.25
N ALA A 310 3.83 -3.29 6.98
CA ALA A 310 2.72 -2.78 6.16
C ALA A 310 2.22 -3.90 5.23
N LEU A 311 0.92 -4.18 5.27
CA LEU A 311 0.25 -5.26 4.54
C LEU A 311 -0.76 -4.67 3.55
N ILE A 312 -0.31 -4.51 2.31
CA ILE A 312 -0.98 -3.67 1.31
C ILE A 312 -1.51 -4.48 0.14
N GLY A 313 -0.82 -5.57 -0.23
CA GLY A 313 -1.09 -6.30 -1.45
C GLY A 313 -2.32 -7.22 -1.38
N SER A 314 -2.69 -7.69 -0.20
CA SER A 314 -3.86 -8.56 0.03
C SER A 314 -5.13 -7.74 0.33
N TYR A 315 -6.06 -7.64 -0.62
CA TYR A 315 -7.29 -6.82 -0.47
C TYR A 315 -8.58 -7.62 -0.71
N LYS A 316 -8.50 -8.95 -0.78
CA LYS A 316 -9.66 -9.85 -0.89
C LYS A 316 -9.63 -10.89 0.23
N PRO A 317 -10.79 -11.45 0.64
CA PRO A 317 -10.85 -12.39 1.76
C PRO A 317 -9.96 -13.64 1.63
N HIS A 318 -9.70 -14.09 0.40
CA HIS A 318 -8.84 -15.25 0.12
C HIS A 318 -7.35 -14.88 -0.09
N MET A 319 -7.01 -13.59 -0.08
CA MET A 319 -5.64 -13.11 -0.23
C MET A 319 -5.00 -12.90 1.14
N ILE A 320 -3.75 -13.33 1.30
CA ILE A 320 -2.95 -13.17 2.51
C ILE A 320 -1.50 -12.89 2.13
N GLU A 321 -0.85 -11.98 2.85
CA GLU A 321 0.58 -11.72 2.71
C GLU A 321 1.37 -12.29 3.90
N LEU A 322 0.74 -12.33 5.08
CA LEU A 322 1.29 -12.99 6.26
C LEU A 322 0.46 -14.18 6.72
N HIS A 323 1.14 -15.09 7.41
CA HIS A 323 0.47 -16.18 8.09
C HIS A 323 -0.37 -15.64 9.28
N PRO A 324 -1.63 -16.09 9.46
CA PRO A 324 -2.53 -15.62 10.52
C PRO A 324 -1.96 -15.67 11.94
N ASP A 325 -1.08 -16.64 12.23
CA ASP A 325 -0.42 -16.74 13.55
C ASP A 325 0.43 -15.52 13.91
N ILE A 326 1.00 -14.83 12.92
CA ILE A 326 1.76 -13.61 13.16
C ILE A 326 0.83 -12.52 13.71
N LEU A 327 -0.38 -12.41 13.17
CA LEU A 327 -1.40 -11.45 13.62
C LEU A 327 -1.94 -11.84 15.01
N ARG A 328 -2.29 -13.11 15.21
CA ARG A 328 -2.72 -13.62 16.54
C ARG A 328 -1.68 -13.32 17.61
N GLN A 329 -0.40 -13.47 17.29
CA GLN A 329 0.66 -13.15 18.23
C GLN A 329 0.77 -11.64 18.51
N ALA A 330 0.53 -10.79 17.52
CA ALA A 330 0.63 -9.33 17.68
C ALA A 330 -0.47 -8.75 18.56
N VAL A 331 -1.66 -9.36 18.58
CA VAL A 331 -2.81 -8.93 19.39
C VAL A 331 -2.88 -9.60 20.76
N LYS A 332 -2.11 -10.68 20.99
CA LYS A 332 -2.08 -11.36 22.30
C LYS A 332 -1.70 -10.38 23.42
N PRO A 333 -2.45 -10.36 24.53
CA PRO A 333 -2.09 -9.58 25.70
C PRO A 333 -0.69 -9.96 26.20
N GLU A 334 0.11 -8.96 26.60
CA GLU A 334 1.37 -9.25 27.29
C GLU A 334 1.06 -9.74 28.71
N HIS A 335 1.15 -11.05 28.93
CA HIS A 335 1.13 -11.58 30.29
C HIS A 335 2.46 -11.25 30.99
N ALA A 336 2.36 -10.58 32.14
CA ALA A 336 3.44 -9.94 32.87
C ALA A 336 4.41 -10.92 33.58
N HIS A 337 4.89 -12.00 32.94
CA HIS A 337 5.87 -12.91 33.58
C HIS A 337 6.81 -13.60 32.57
N HIS A 338 7.49 -12.83 31.71
CA HIS A 338 8.57 -13.40 30.89
C HIS A 338 9.89 -12.63 31.11
N HIS A 339 10.88 -13.30 31.70
CA HIS A 339 12.25 -12.81 31.92
C HIS A 339 13.07 -12.62 30.62
N HIS A 340 12.44 -12.61 29.44
CA HIS A 340 13.11 -12.47 28.15
C HIS A 340 12.70 -11.17 27.44
N LYS A 341 13.69 -10.46 26.89
CA LYS A 341 13.57 -9.14 26.26
C LYS A 341 12.87 -9.22 24.89
N HIS A 342 11.55 -9.39 24.88
CA HIS A 342 10.74 -9.33 23.66
C HIS A 342 10.39 -7.88 23.30
N ALA A 343 10.22 -7.61 22.00
CA ALA A 343 9.68 -6.34 21.57
C ALA A 343 8.22 -6.20 22.00
N LYS A 344 7.85 -5.02 22.51
CA LYS A 344 6.50 -4.74 23.00
C LYS A 344 5.46 -4.94 21.89
N ASN A 345 4.43 -5.71 22.16
CA ASN A 345 3.25 -5.84 21.30
C ASN A 345 2.24 -4.73 21.60
N GLY A 346 1.49 -4.30 20.59
CA GLY A 346 0.49 -3.24 20.74
C GLY A 346 -0.86 -3.71 21.26
N GLY A 347 -1.10 -5.03 21.23
CA GLY A 347 -2.42 -5.60 21.49
C GLY A 347 -3.44 -5.38 20.37
N ALA A 348 -3.07 -4.67 19.29
CA ALA A 348 -3.96 -4.39 18.16
C ALA A 348 -3.20 -4.30 16.83
N ILE A 349 -3.93 -4.51 15.73
CA ILE A 349 -3.49 -4.26 14.35
C ILE A 349 -4.04 -2.91 13.88
N VAL A 350 -3.19 -2.05 13.33
CA VAL A 350 -3.65 -0.78 12.77
C VAL A 350 -4.28 -1.00 11.39
N VAL A 351 -5.43 -0.40 11.13
CA VAL A 351 -6.18 -0.55 9.86
C VAL A 351 -6.55 0.80 9.27
N ASP A 352 -6.86 0.85 7.97
CA ASP A 352 -7.48 2.03 7.32
C ASP A 352 -8.97 2.17 7.65
N SER A 353 -9.69 1.06 7.73
CA SER A 353 -11.09 0.99 8.16
C SER A 353 -11.33 -0.33 8.87
N VAL A 354 -11.84 -0.28 10.11
CA VAL A 354 -12.17 -1.49 10.89
C VAL A 354 -13.21 -2.33 10.15
N THR A 355 -14.28 -1.68 9.70
CA THR A 355 -15.39 -2.37 9.03
C THR A 355 -14.97 -3.03 7.72
N ALA A 356 -14.15 -2.36 6.91
CA ALA A 356 -13.69 -2.94 5.64
C ALA A 356 -12.67 -4.06 5.87
N CYS A 357 -11.68 -3.86 6.74
CA CYS A 357 -10.65 -4.85 7.02
C CYS A 357 -11.22 -6.15 7.61
N LEU A 358 -12.21 -6.08 8.51
CA LEU A 358 -12.87 -7.28 9.05
C LEU A 358 -13.66 -8.09 8.00
N LYS A 359 -14.01 -7.48 6.86
CA LYS A 359 -14.75 -8.13 5.77
C LYS A 359 -13.86 -8.55 4.59
N GLU A 360 -12.76 -7.84 4.35
CA GLU A 360 -11.97 -7.97 3.13
C GLU A 360 -10.52 -8.44 3.36
N ALA A 361 -9.92 -8.18 4.52
CA ALA A 361 -8.53 -8.53 4.76
C ALA A 361 -8.40 -10.01 5.17
N GLY A 362 -8.00 -10.87 4.22
CA GLY A 362 -7.93 -12.31 4.44
C GLY A 362 -7.10 -12.71 5.65
N GLU A 363 -5.99 -12.02 5.96
CA GLU A 363 -5.16 -12.36 7.11
C GLU A 363 -5.82 -12.01 8.45
N ILE A 364 -6.63 -10.95 8.52
CA ILE A 364 -7.42 -10.58 9.71
C ILE A 364 -8.57 -11.59 9.89
N ILE A 365 -9.29 -11.90 8.81
CA ILE A 365 -10.42 -12.85 8.80
C ILE A 365 -9.94 -14.23 9.24
N GLN A 366 -8.87 -14.73 8.62
CA GLN A 366 -8.33 -16.07 8.92
C GLN A 366 -7.66 -16.12 10.30
N ALA A 367 -7.13 -15.01 10.81
CA ALA A 367 -6.63 -14.94 12.18
C ALA A 367 -7.77 -15.00 13.21
N GLY A 368 -9.00 -14.66 12.81
CA GLY A 368 -10.16 -14.60 13.70
C GLY A 368 -10.14 -13.37 14.61
N LEU A 369 -9.56 -12.26 14.14
CA LEU A 369 -9.46 -11.04 14.94
C LEU A 369 -10.84 -10.39 15.12
N LYS A 370 -11.03 -9.81 16.30
CA LYS A 370 -12.26 -9.12 16.70
C LYS A 370 -12.14 -7.60 16.50
N PRO A 371 -13.26 -6.85 16.48
CA PRO A 371 -13.24 -5.40 16.35
C PRO A 371 -12.38 -4.66 17.39
N ASN A 372 -12.24 -5.20 18.60
CA ASN A 372 -11.40 -4.63 19.66
C ASN A 372 -9.91 -4.99 19.55
N GLU A 373 -9.52 -5.82 18.60
CA GLU A 373 -8.13 -6.22 18.30
C GLU A 373 -7.58 -5.50 17.06
N VAL A 374 -8.36 -4.57 16.50
CA VAL A 374 -8.01 -3.71 15.38
C VAL A 374 -8.27 -2.25 15.76
N VAL A 375 -7.44 -1.33 15.30
CA VAL A 375 -7.56 0.11 15.60
C VAL A 375 -7.38 0.91 14.32
N GLU A 376 -8.20 1.93 14.11
CA GLU A 376 -8.08 2.75 12.92
C GLU A 376 -6.88 3.67 12.98
N LEU A 377 -6.26 3.90 11.82
CA LEU A 377 -5.12 4.80 11.69
C LEU A 377 -5.46 6.23 12.15
N GLY A 378 -6.70 6.68 11.89
CA GLY A 378 -7.20 7.99 12.29
C GLY A 378 -7.18 8.23 13.80
N GLU A 379 -7.49 7.21 14.60
CA GLU A 379 -7.42 7.29 16.06
C GLU A 379 -5.98 7.48 16.56
N LEU A 380 -5.01 6.82 15.93
CA LEU A 380 -3.59 6.89 16.32
C LEU A 380 -2.88 8.19 15.91
N VAL A 381 -3.40 8.89 14.91
CA VAL A 381 -2.88 10.20 14.49
C VAL A 381 -3.08 11.25 15.60
N MET A 382 -4.17 11.16 16.37
CA MET A 382 -4.55 12.13 17.40
C MET A 382 -3.63 12.20 18.61
N LEU A 383 -3.11 11.06 19.07
CA LEU A 383 -2.33 11.01 20.30
C LEU A 383 -1.11 11.92 20.28
N LYS A 384 -0.58 12.24 19.09
CA LYS A 384 0.53 13.19 18.97
C LYS A 384 0.08 14.65 19.12
N ARG A 385 -1.04 15.03 18.52
CA ARG A 385 -1.53 16.42 18.51
C ARG A 385 -2.04 16.84 19.88
N GLU A 386 -2.74 15.97 20.57
CA GLU A 386 -3.23 16.26 21.92
C GLU A 386 -2.05 16.40 22.91
N ILE A 387 -0.99 15.61 22.75
CA ILE A 387 0.25 15.74 23.53
C ILE A 387 1.01 17.04 23.19
N GLU A 388 1.10 17.41 21.91
CA GLU A 388 1.78 18.63 21.47
C GLU A 388 1.03 19.90 21.87
N ARG A 389 -0.32 19.88 21.78
CA ARG A 389 -1.20 20.94 22.26
C ARG A 389 -1.06 21.13 23.78
N ARG A 390 -1.12 20.04 24.56
CA ARG A 390 -0.93 20.09 26.02
C ARG A 390 0.45 20.62 26.43
N LYS A 391 1.50 20.34 25.64
CA LYS A 391 2.86 20.88 25.85
C LYS A 391 2.99 22.34 25.45
N ALA A 392 2.36 22.76 24.35
CA ALA A 392 2.37 24.15 23.89
C ALA A 392 1.55 25.09 24.79
N GLU A 393 0.49 24.58 25.42
CA GLU A 393 -0.35 25.33 26.36
C GLU A 393 0.27 25.53 27.75
N GLY A 394 1.52 25.08 27.98
CA GLY A 394 2.27 25.41 29.20
C GLY A 394 1.63 24.95 30.52
N ARG A 395 0.67 24.01 30.49
CA ARG A 395 0.12 23.41 31.70
C ARG A 395 1.14 22.44 32.28
N HIS A 396 2.06 22.95 33.09
CA HIS A 396 2.64 22.14 34.16
C HIS A 396 1.48 21.72 35.07
N SER A 397 1.15 20.43 35.09
CA SER A 397 0.38 19.85 36.17
C SER A 397 1.29 19.75 37.40
N ASP A 398 1.58 20.88 38.03
CA ASP A 398 1.92 20.89 39.46
C ASP A 398 0.60 20.71 40.19
N GLY A 399 0.26 19.44 40.44
CA GLY A 399 -0.97 19.06 41.10
C GLY A 399 -1.08 17.55 41.18
N ASP A 400 -0.63 17.01 42.31
CA ASP A 400 -1.01 15.69 42.79
C ASP A 400 -2.54 15.54 42.67
N SER A 401 -2.98 14.71 41.74
CA SER A 401 -4.36 14.26 41.64
C SER A 401 -4.30 12.81 41.19
N GLU A 402 -4.80 11.93 42.06
CA GLU A 402 -4.78 10.47 41.99
C GLU A 402 -5.56 9.88 40.80
N ASN A 403 -5.18 10.21 39.56
CA ASN A 403 -5.63 9.53 38.34
C ASN A 403 -4.45 9.39 37.35
N GLY A 404 -3.36 8.76 37.80
CA GLY A 404 -2.14 8.49 37.03
C GLY A 404 -2.27 7.49 35.86
N VAL A 405 -3.48 7.30 35.32
CA VAL A 405 -3.78 6.29 34.29
C VAL A 405 -3.56 6.82 32.87
N GLU A 406 -3.92 8.08 32.56
CA GLU A 406 -3.83 8.61 31.18
C GLU A 406 -2.39 8.91 30.71
N VAL A 407 -1.51 9.40 31.59
CA VAL A 407 -0.12 9.74 31.22
C VAL A 407 0.74 8.49 30.97
N GLN A 408 0.43 7.37 31.63
CA GLN A 408 1.12 6.10 31.45
C GLN A 408 0.70 5.39 30.14
N THR A 409 -0.59 5.49 29.76
CA THR A 409 -1.09 4.94 28.49
C THR A 409 -0.45 5.65 27.28
N ASP A 410 -0.27 6.98 27.35
CA ASP A 410 0.31 7.78 26.28
C ASP A 410 1.79 7.48 26.02
N ARG A 411 2.58 7.35 27.10
CA ARG A 411 4.00 6.96 27.00
C ARG A 411 4.13 5.54 26.46
N GLY A 412 3.29 4.63 26.94
CA GLY A 412 3.28 3.22 26.52
C GLY A 412 2.93 3.04 25.05
N LEU A 413 2.00 3.84 24.53
CA LEU A 413 1.61 3.84 23.12
C LEU A 413 2.69 4.44 22.22
N ARG A 414 3.26 5.59 22.62
CA ARG A 414 4.37 6.21 21.88
C ARG A 414 5.55 5.25 21.77
N GLU A 415 5.93 4.60 22.86
CA GLU A 415 7.01 3.60 22.86
C GLU A 415 6.69 2.42 21.94
N TRP A 416 5.44 1.93 21.93
CA TRP A 416 5.02 0.89 20.99
C TRP A 416 5.13 1.35 19.53
N LEU A 417 4.63 2.55 19.21
CA LEU A 417 4.71 3.13 17.87
C LEU A 417 6.14 3.38 17.40
N GLU A 418 7.07 3.71 18.32
CA GLU A 418 8.47 3.99 17.98
C GLU A 418 9.36 2.74 17.94
N LYS A 419 9.16 1.80 18.88
CA LYS A 419 10.08 0.67 19.14
C LYS A 419 9.40 -0.71 19.19
N GLY A 420 8.09 -0.78 19.39
CA GLY A 420 7.33 -2.02 19.46
C GLY A 420 7.08 -2.67 18.10
N ASN A 421 6.35 -3.78 18.07
CA ASN A 421 5.92 -4.44 16.85
C ASN A 421 4.57 -3.87 16.37
N VAL A 422 4.59 -3.09 15.29
CA VAL A 422 3.43 -2.38 14.73
C VAL A 422 3.08 -2.97 13.37
N MET A 423 1.83 -3.38 13.19
CA MET A 423 1.33 -3.86 11.92
C MET A 423 0.27 -2.92 11.40
N TYR A 424 0.33 -2.60 10.11
CA TYR A 424 -0.66 -1.82 9.39
C TYR A 424 -1.25 -2.66 8.25
N LYS A 425 -2.57 -2.82 8.25
CA LYS A 425 -3.31 -3.48 7.19
C LYS A 425 -4.16 -2.46 6.44
N SER A 426 -4.05 -2.46 5.11
CA SER A 426 -4.91 -1.64 4.25
C SER A 426 -5.65 -2.51 3.24
N VAL A 427 -6.93 -2.22 3.06
CA VAL A 427 -7.77 -2.75 1.96
C VAL A 427 -8.27 -1.64 1.03
N GLY A 428 -8.02 -0.38 1.40
CA GLY A 428 -8.34 0.83 0.65
C GLY A 428 -9.68 1.43 1.04
N LEU A 429 -9.64 2.70 1.47
CA LEU A 429 -10.81 3.51 1.82
C LEU A 429 -10.99 4.62 0.76
N GLY A 430 -12.22 4.78 0.25
CA GLY A 430 -12.52 5.77 -0.80
C GLY A 430 -12.19 7.22 -0.40
N LEU A 431 -12.35 7.56 0.89
CA LEU A 431 -11.96 8.85 1.45
C LEU A 431 -10.51 9.22 1.11
N MET A 432 -9.60 8.25 1.17
CA MET A 432 -8.19 8.48 0.86
C MET A 432 -7.98 8.87 -0.60
N ASP A 433 -8.80 8.33 -1.51
CA ASP A 433 -8.72 8.68 -2.93
C ASP A 433 -9.25 10.10 -3.15
N VAL A 434 -10.37 10.47 -2.52
CA VAL A 434 -10.99 11.81 -2.66
C VAL A 434 -10.10 12.91 -2.09
N VAL A 435 -9.59 12.75 -0.87
CA VAL A 435 -8.76 13.75 -0.20
C VAL A 435 -7.47 14.01 -0.98
N VAL A 436 -6.73 12.94 -1.31
CA VAL A 436 -5.49 13.07 -2.10
C VAL A 436 -5.80 13.57 -3.51
N GLY A 437 -6.91 13.14 -4.12
CA GLY A 437 -7.35 13.63 -5.42
C GLY A 437 -7.58 15.14 -5.44
N ASN A 438 -8.28 15.69 -4.44
CA ASN A 438 -8.51 17.12 -4.31
C ASN A 438 -7.21 17.90 -4.14
N ASP A 439 -6.29 17.41 -3.30
CA ASP A 439 -4.96 18.02 -3.13
C ASP A 439 -4.14 18.02 -4.44
N LEU A 440 -4.20 16.93 -5.21
CA LEU A 440 -3.52 16.86 -6.51
C LEU A 440 -4.14 17.81 -7.53
N VAL A 441 -5.46 17.96 -7.55
CA VAL A 441 -6.12 18.90 -8.47
C VAL A 441 -5.77 20.33 -8.13
N ARG A 442 -5.74 20.68 -6.83
CA ARG A 442 -5.27 22.01 -6.39
C ARG A 442 -3.84 22.29 -6.85
N LEU A 443 -2.93 21.33 -6.64
CA LEU A 443 -1.53 21.46 -7.10
C LEU A 443 -1.41 21.51 -8.62
N ALA A 444 -2.22 20.74 -9.35
CA ALA A 444 -2.28 20.78 -10.80
C ALA A 444 -2.72 22.17 -11.28
N ASP A 445 -3.70 22.78 -10.60
CA ASP A 445 -4.19 24.10 -10.94
C ASP A 445 -3.17 25.22 -10.67
N GLU A 446 -2.46 25.13 -9.54
CA GLU A 446 -1.37 26.05 -9.19
C GLU A 446 -0.20 25.95 -10.18
N ARG A 447 0.08 24.73 -10.68
CA ARG A 447 1.21 24.45 -11.57
C ARG A 447 0.85 24.45 -13.07
N GLY A 448 -0.41 24.67 -13.42
CA GLY A 448 -0.88 24.63 -14.81
C GLY A 448 -0.73 23.27 -15.48
N VAL A 449 -0.94 22.18 -14.75
CA VAL A 449 -0.83 20.79 -15.25
C VAL A 449 -2.22 20.23 -15.55
N GLY A 450 -2.32 19.46 -16.64
CA GLY A 450 -3.57 18.83 -17.08
C GLY A 450 -4.37 19.65 -18.09
N THR A 451 -5.52 19.11 -18.50
CA THR A 451 -6.43 19.77 -19.45
C THR A 451 -7.59 20.42 -18.70
N ARG A 452 -7.85 21.70 -18.97
CA ARG A 452 -9.00 22.44 -18.43
C ARG A 452 -10.12 22.51 -19.45
N ILE A 453 -11.33 22.19 -19.02
CA ILE A 453 -12.56 22.33 -19.81
C ILE A 453 -13.42 23.40 -19.15
N GLU A 454 -13.53 24.55 -19.81
CA GLU A 454 -14.36 25.66 -19.37
C GLU A 454 -15.85 25.37 -19.65
N ASN A 455 -16.74 25.87 -18.79
CA ASN A 455 -18.21 25.74 -18.91
C ASN A 455 -18.72 24.30 -19.06
N PHE A 456 -18.05 23.34 -18.40
CA PHE A 456 -18.57 21.98 -18.19
C PHE A 456 -19.69 22.00 -17.14
#